data_AF-A0A367WTV1-F1
#
_entry.id   AF-A0A367WTV1-F1
#
_cell.length_a   1.000
_cell.length_b   1.000
_cell.length_c   1.000
_cell.angle_alpha   90.00
_cell.angle_beta   90.00
_cell.angle_gamma   90.00
#
_symmetry.space_group_name_H-M   'P 1'
#
loop_
_entity.id
_entity.type
_entity.pdbx_description
1 polymer ?
#
loop_
_entity_poly.entity_id
_entity_poly.type
_entity_poly.pdbx_seq_one_letter_code
_entity_poly.pdbx_strand_id
1 'polypeptide(L)' 'MSIGVWQIVLILAIVLIIFGAGKLPRVMGDMGKGIRSFKAGINEKDDDDSGKIGNNSSASVSNESKDQDSVKS' A
#
# COMPACT_ATOMS: atom_id res chain seq x y z
N MET A 1 -33.34 15.61 3.23
CA MET A 1 -32.39 15.35 2.13
C MET A 1 -31.05 15.03 2.75
N SER A 2 -30.75 13.74 2.90
CA SER A 2 -29.52 13.30 3.56
C SER A 2 -28.41 13.20 2.52
N ILE A 3 -27.20 13.66 2.87
CA ILE A 3 -26.00 13.28 2.12
C ILE A 3 -25.89 11.76 2.28
N GLY A 4 -26.24 11.05 1.22
CA GLY A 4 -26.13 9.61 1.12
C GLY A 4 -24.83 9.21 0.43
N VAL A 5 -24.58 7.90 0.43
CA VAL A 5 -23.44 7.29 -0.26
C VAL A 5 -23.40 7.70 -1.73
N TRP A 6 -24.56 7.90 -2.37
CA TRP A 6 -24.69 8.33 -3.76
C TRP A 6 -24.04 9.70 -4.05
N GLN A 7 -24.18 10.67 -3.15
CA GLN A 7 -23.60 12.00 -3.30
C GLN A 7 -22.09 11.96 -3.14
N ILE A 8 -21.59 11.16 -2.18
CA ILE A 8 -20.16 10.99 -1.92
C ILE A 8 -19.45 10.37 -3.13
N VAL A 9 -20.06 9.36 -3.77
CA VAL A 9 -19.52 8.75 -4.99
C VAL A 9 -19.46 9.76 -6.15
N LEU A 10 -20.48 10.60 -6.32
CA LEU A 10 -20.50 11.63 -7.36
C LEU A 10 -19.38 12.67 -7.16
N ILE A 11 -19.17 13.12 -5.93
CA ILE A 11 -18.10 14.06 -5.59
C ILE A 11 -16.73 13.42 -5.84
N LEU A 12 -16.56 12.16 -5.42
CA LEU A 12 -15.32 11.42 -5.64
C LEU A 12 -15.01 11.27 -7.14
N ALA A 13 -16.02 11.02 -7.98
CA ALA A 13 -15.84 10.94 -9.43
C ALA A 13 -15.33 12.25 -10.04
N ILE A 14 -15.86 13.40 -9.62
CA ILE A 14 -15.41 14.73 -10.07
C ILE A 14 -13.95 14.98 -9.67
N VAL A 15 -13.61 14.68 -8.40
CA VAL A 15 -12.24 14.81 -7.91
C VAL A 15 -11.29 13.91 -8.70
N LEU A 16 -11.68 12.68 -9.01
CA LEU A 16 -10.88 11.75 -9.81
C LEU A 16 -10.65 12.23 -11.24
N ILE A 17 -11.59 12.95 -11.85
CA ILE A 17 -11.41 13.55 -13.18
C ILE A 17 -10.36 14.67 -13.12
N ILE A 18 -10.39 15.51 -12.09
CA ILE A 18 -9.46 16.64 -11.92
C ILE A 18 -8.05 16.16 -11.55
N PHE A 19 -7.96 15.19 -10.63
CA PHE A 19 -6.67 14.68 -10.13
C PHE A 19 -6.10 13.54 -10.99
N GLY A 20 -6.94 12.83 -11.73
CA GLY A 20 -6.61 11.65 -12.53
C GLY A 20 -6.50 10.36 -11.70
N ALA A 21 -6.87 9.22 -12.31
CA ALA A 21 -6.88 7.90 -11.67
C ALA A 21 -5.49 7.40 -11.22
N GLY A 22 -4.39 7.95 -11.76
CA GLY A 22 -3.03 7.54 -11.40
C GLY A 22 -2.43 8.26 -10.19
N LYS A 23 -2.89 9.49 -9.88
CA LYS A 23 -2.32 10.28 -8.76
C LYS A 23 -2.88 9.85 -7.42
N LEU A 24 -4.18 9.51 -7.36
CA LEU A 24 -4.84 9.14 -6.11
C LEU A 24 -4.25 7.87 -5.46
N PRO A 25 -4.02 6.75 -6.19
CA PRO A 25 -3.43 5.54 -5.62
C PRO A 25 -1.98 5.71 -5.19
N ARG A 26 -1.20 6.56 -5.90
CA ARG A 26 0.19 6.83 -5.56
C ARG A 26 0.30 7.61 -4.24
N VAL A 27 -0.48 8.69 -4.12
CA VAL A 27 -0.52 9.51 -2.90
C VAL A 27 -1.12 8.73 -1.72
N MET A 28 -2.18 7.96 -1.94
CA MET A 28 -2.76 7.10 -0.90
C MET A 28 -1.85 5.92 -0.52
N GLY A 29 -1.02 5.42 -1.42
CA GLY A 29 -0.01 4.42 -1.12
C GLY A 29 1.06 4.95 -0.15
N ASP A 30 1.55 6.17 -0.40
CA ASP A 30 2.54 6.82 0.46
C ASP A 30 1.94 7.23 1.82
N MET A 31 0.72 7.79 1.81
CA MET A 31 -0.02 8.14 3.02
C MET A 31 -0.40 6.89 3.84
N GLY A 32 -0.83 5.82 3.16
CA GLY A 32 -1.22 4.55 3.76
C GLY A 32 -0.06 3.84 4.45
N LYS A 33 1.15 3.88 3.87
CA LYS A 33 2.37 3.39 4.53
C LYS A 33 2.68 4.16 5.81
N GLY A 34 2.56 5.49 5.79
CA GLY A 34 2.76 6.33 6.98
C GLY A 34 1.76 6.02 8.09
N ILE A 35 0.47 5.92 7.75
CA ILE A 35 -0.59 5.57 8.71
C ILE A 35 -0.40 4.14 9.24
N ARG A 36 0.03 3.19 8.40
CA ARG A 36 0.33 1.80 8.80
C ARG A 36 1.43 1.75 9.85
N SER A 37 2.55 2.45 9.62
CA SER A 37 3.66 2.52 10.58
C SER A 37 3.29 3.27 11.85
N PHE A 38 2.47 4.32 11.75
CA PHE A 38 1.96 5.05 12.90
C PHE A 38 1.07 4.17 13.78
N LYS A 39 0.17 3.38 13.15
CA LYS A 39 -0.68 2.42 13.87
C LYS A 39 0.12 1.27 14.46
N ALA A 40 1.11 0.75 13.74
CA ALA A 40 2.02 -0.29 14.25
C ALA A 40 2.79 0.21 15.49
N GLY A 41 3.38 1.40 15.43
CA GLY A 41 4.14 1.96 16.57
C GLY A 41 3.29 2.47 17.74
N ILE A 42 1.97 2.59 17.58
CA ILE A 42 1.03 2.77 18.70
C ILE A 42 0.68 1.40 19.32
N ASN A 43 0.36 0.40 18.50
CA ASN A 43 0.04 -0.94 18.98
C ASN A 43 1.24 -1.61 19.67
N GLU A 44 2.47 -1.34 19.24
CA GLU A 44 3.72 -1.84 19.85
C GLU A 44 4.00 -1.24 21.23
N LYS A 45 3.32 -0.15 21.62
CA LYS A 45 3.37 0.36 23.00
C LYS A 45 2.40 -0.35 23.95
N ASP A 46 1.40 -1.04 23.40
CA ASP A 46 0.38 -1.75 24.17
C ASP A 46 0.62 -3.28 24.20
N ASP A 47 1.27 -3.87 23.18
CA ASP A 47 1.48 -5.31 23.06
C ASP A 47 2.93 -5.68 22.66
N ASP A 48 3.74 -6.13 23.62
CA ASP A 48 5.14 -6.55 23.45
C ASP A 48 5.31 -7.96 22.83
N ASP A 49 4.40 -8.45 21.96
CA ASP A 49 4.63 -9.73 21.23
C ASP A 49 3.69 -10.07 20.03
N SER A 50 3.64 -9.31 18.93
CA SER A 50 3.05 -9.86 17.69
C SER A 50 3.61 -9.34 16.36
N GLY A 51 4.72 -9.96 15.95
CA GLY A 51 4.93 -10.54 14.61
C GLY A 51 4.37 -9.81 13.37
N LYS A 52 5.30 -9.19 12.62
CA LYS A 52 5.43 -9.23 11.14
C LYS A 52 4.12 -9.11 10.33
N ILE A 53 3.80 -7.89 9.85
CA ILE A 53 3.10 -7.75 8.57
C ILE A 53 4.03 -7.12 7.52
N GLY A 54 4.76 -8.04 6.87
CA GLY A 54 4.79 -8.24 5.42
C GLY A 54 4.70 -7.01 4.53
N ASN A 55 5.88 -6.63 4.02
CA ASN A 55 6.07 -6.16 2.66
C ASN A 55 5.34 -7.07 1.67
N ASN A 56 4.58 -6.50 0.73
CA ASN A 56 4.45 -7.01 -0.64
C ASN A 56 3.71 -5.98 -1.50
N SER A 57 4.47 -5.03 -2.05
CA SER A 57 4.18 -4.36 -3.32
C SER A 57 5.52 -4.00 -3.97
N SER A 58 6.38 -5.03 -4.09
CA SER A 58 7.36 -5.11 -5.17
C SER A 58 6.74 -6.00 -6.24
N ALA A 59 5.80 -5.46 -7.00
CA ALA A 59 5.40 -6.02 -8.28
C ALA A 59 6.29 -5.37 -9.35
N SER A 60 7.54 -5.81 -9.38
CA SER A 60 8.41 -5.74 -10.55
C SER A 60 9.23 -7.02 -10.55
N VAL A 61 8.54 -8.11 -10.87
CA VAL A 61 9.16 -9.35 -11.34
C VAL A 61 9.68 -9.07 -12.74
N SER A 62 10.99 -8.97 -12.87
CA SER A 62 11.71 -9.22 -14.13
C SER A 62 12.69 -10.34 -13.83
N ASN A 63 12.39 -11.51 -14.39
CA ASN A 63 13.29 -12.66 -14.50
C ASN A 63 14.69 -12.22 -14.92
N GLU A 64 15.74 -12.73 -14.27
CA GLU A 64 16.87 -13.34 -15.00
C GLU A 64 17.73 -14.21 -14.06
N SER A 65 17.85 -15.49 -14.46
CA SER A 65 18.98 -16.42 -14.29
C SER A 65 19.44 -16.89 -12.91
N LYS A 66 19.04 -18.14 -12.63
CA LYS A 66 19.86 -19.15 -11.93
C LYS A 66 21.28 -19.19 -12.53
N ASP A 67 22.28 -19.11 -11.68
CA ASP A 67 23.50 -19.91 -11.81
C ASP A 67 24.15 -20.05 -10.43
N GLN A 68 23.83 -21.15 -9.75
CA GLN A 68 24.62 -21.69 -8.65
C GLN A 68 25.15 -23.05 -9.09
N ASP A 69 26.44 -23.24 -8.85
CA ASP A 69 27.08 -24.52 -8.55
C ASP A 69 27.07 -25.61 -9.63
N SER A 70 28.06 -25.54 -10.51
CA SER A 70 29.03 -26.62 -10.70
C SER A 70 30.34 -25.93 -11.08
N VAL A 71 31.47 -26.06 -10.39
CA VAL A 71 32.21 -27.29 -10.10
C VAL A 71 33.12 -27.01 -8.89
N LYS A 72 32.90 -27.77 -7.81
CA LYS A 72 33.94 -28.13 -6.86
C LYS A 72 34.70 -29.30 -7.48
N SER A 73 35.88 -29.04 -8.01
CA SER A 73 37.02 -29.96 -8.20
C SER A 73 38.11 -29.27 -9.01
#